data_AF-A0A376KNX2-F1
#
_entry.id   AF-A0A376KNX2-F1
#
_cell.length_a   1.000
_cell.length_b   1.000
_cell.length_c   1.000
_cell.angle_alpha   90.00
_cell.angle_beta   90.00
_cell.angle_gamma   90.00
#
_symmetry.space_group_name_H-M   'P 1'
#
loop_
_entity.id
_entity.type
_entity.pdbx_description
1 polymer ?
#
loop_
_entity_poly.entity_id
_entity_poly.type
_entity_poly.pdbx_seq_one_letter_code
_entity_poly.pdbx_strand_id
1 'polypeptide(L)'
;MGCEVFGLQGPDIDAELIMLTARWWRALGISEHVTLELNSIGSLEARANYRDALVAFLEQYKDKLDEDCKRRMYTNPLRVLDSKNPEVQALLNDAPALGDYLDEESREHFAGLCKLLESAGIAYTVNPASGAWSGLL
;
A
#
# COMPACT_ATOMS: atom_id res chain seq x y z
N MET A 1 -9.21 -18.51 5.17
CA MET A 1 -10.23 -17.85 6.02
C MET A 1 -10.16 -16.36 5.79
N GLY A 2 -11.27 -15.64 5.93
CA GLY A 2 -11.32 -14.18 5.84
C GLY A 2 -12.15 -13.62 7.00
N CYS A 3 -11.94 -12.35 7.34
CA CYS A 3 -12.69 -11.63 8.36
C CYS A 3 -13.05 -10.25 7.79
N GLU A 4 -14.29 -9.83 7.97
CA GLU A 4 -14.82 -8.56 7.46
C GLU A 4 -15.60 -7.88 8.58
N VAL A 5 -15.47 -6.56 8.67
CA VAL A 5 -16.25 -5.74 9.60
C VAL A 5 -17.02 -4.71 8.80
N PHE A 6 -18.31 -4.56 9.11
CA PHE A 6 -19.21 -3.65 8.42
C PHE A 6 -19.74 -2.60 9.40
N GLY A 7 -19.86 -1.36 8.94
CA GLY A 7 -20.45 -0.26 9.70
C GLY A 7 -19.52 0.44 10.69
N LEU A 8 -18.25 0.01 10.78
CA LEU A 8 -17.19 0.69 11.54
C LEU A 8 -16.13 1.18 10.55
N GLN A 9 -15.60 2.39 10.78
CA GLN A 9 -14.68 3.09 9.86
C GLN A 9 -13.47 3.69 10.60
N GLY A 10 -13.25 3.34 11.87
CA GLY A 10 -12.19 3.93 12.68
C GLY A 10 -10.86 3.16 12.57
N PRO A 11 -9.73 3.78 12.93
CA PRO A 11 -8.44 3.10 12.95
C PRO A 11 -8.35 2.00 14.03
N ASP A 12 -9.26 2.02 15.00
CA ASP A 12 -9.44 0.99 16.02
C ASP A 12 -9.87 -0.35 15.44
N ILE A 13 -10.81 -0.36 14.49
CA ILE A 13 -11.25 -1.61 13.87
C ILE A 13 -10.19 -2.20 12.94
N ASP A 14 -9.44 -1.34 12.25
CA ASP A 14 -8.30 -1.77 11.42
C ASP A 14 -7.20 -2.40 12.29
N ALA A 15 -6.88 -1.77 13.42
CA ALA A 15 -5.91 -2.30 14.38
C ALA A 15 -6.37 -3.66 14.93
N GLU A 16 -7.65 -3.82 15.27
CA GLU A 16 -8.19 -5.09 15.78
C GLU A 16 -8.03 -6.23 14.76
N LEU A 17 -8.35 -5.99 13.49
CA LEU A 17 -8.21 -6.98 12.41
C LEU A 17 -6.74 -7.39 12.20
N ILE A 18 -5.82 -6.42 12.27
CA ILE A 18 -4.38 -6.69 12.18
C ILE A 18 -3.91 -7.49 13.41
N MET A 19 -4.35 -7.13 14.61
CA MET A 19 -4.02 -7.86 15.84
C MET A 19 -4.57 -9.29 15.84
N LEU A 20 -5.75 -9.52 15.27
CA LEU A 20 -6.30 -10.86 15.05
C LEU A 20 -5.36 -11.68 14.17
N THR A 21 -4.91 -11.10 13.05
CA THR A 21 -3.98 -11.74 12.11
C THR A 21 -2.62 -12.03 12.76
N ALA A 22 -2.07 -11.09 13.51
CA ALA A 22 -0.82 -11.27 14.26
C ALA A 22 -0.93 -12.35 15.36
N ARG A 23 -2.11 -12.51 15.98
CA ARG A 23 -2.37 -13.62 16.93
C ARG A 23 -2.38 -14.96 16.21
N TRP A 24 -2.94 -15.04 14.99
CA TRP A 24 -2.92 -16.27 14.20
C TRP A 24 -1.50 -16.69 13.81
N TRP A 25 -0.65 -15.76 13.36
CA TRP A 25 0.75 -16.09 13.05
C TRP A 25 1.53 -16.61 14.24
N ARG A 26 1.30 -16.03 15.43
CA ARG A 26 1.88 -16.53 16.68
C ARG A 26 1.36 -17.93 17.04
N ALA A 27 0.05 -18.16 16.93
CA ALA A 27 -0.55 -19.45 17.21
C ALA A 27 -0.06 -20.57 16.28
N LEU A 28 0.28 -20.22 15.03
CA LEU A 28 0.86 -21.13 14.05
C LEU A 28 2.38 -21.30 14.17
N GLY A 29 3.05 -20.52 15.03
CA GLY A 29 4.49 -20.60 15.25
C GLY A 29 5.35 -20.01 14.12
N ILE A 30 4.79 -19.13 13.28
CA ILE A 30 5.50 -18.55 12.11
C ILE A 30 5.71 -17.03 12.21
N SER A 31 5.45 -16.42 13.37
CA SER A 31 5.55 -14.97 13.55
C SER A 31 6.90 -14.38 13.18
N GLU A 32 7.99 -15.13 13.40
CA GLU A 32 9.36 -14.70 13.08
C GLU A 32 9.67 -14.71 11.57
N HIS A 33 8.79 -15.28 10.75
CA HIS A 33 8.98 -15.43 9.30
C HIS A 33 8.08 -14.51 8.48
N VAL A 34 7.32 -13.63 9.14
CA VAL A 34 6.38 -12.72 8.48
C VAL A 34 6.61 -11.31 8.98
N THR A 35 6.51 -10.34 8.06
CA THR A 35 6.56 -8.91 8.38
C THR A 35 5.23 -8.28 8.03
N LEU A 36 4.73 -7.42 8.92
CA LEU A 36 3.56 -6.59 8.62
C LEU A 36 4.02 -5.34 7.88
N GLU A 37 3.50 -5.14 6.68
CA GLU A 37 3.68 -3.90 5.93
C GLU A 37 2.37 -3.11 5.93
N LEU A 38 2.46 -1.81 6.20
CA LEU A 38 1.32 -0.90 6.23
C LEU A 38 1.43 0.16 5.15
N ASN A 39 0.28 0.49 4.56
CA ASN A 39 0.14 1.61 3.64
C ASN A 39 -1.27 2.20 3.78
N SER A 40 -1.45 3.44 3.32
CA SER A 40 -2.76 4.07 3.14
C SER A 40 -2.94 4.47 1.68
N ILE A 41 -4.10 4.10 1.12
CA ILE A 41 -4.51 4.52 -0.24
C ILE A 41 -5.35 5.80 -0.26
N GLY A 42 -5.58 6.37 0.92
CA GLY A 42 -6.37 7.58 1.11
C GLY A 42 -7.85 7.44 0.75
N SER A 43 -8.53 8.59 0.75
CA SER A 43 -9.90 8.70 0.28
C SER A 43 -10.05 8.39 -1.22
N LEU A 44 -11.31 8.29 -1.66
CA LEU A 44 -11.62 8.14 -3.09
C LEU A 44 -11.10 9.32 -3.92
N GLU A 45 -11.09 10.53 -3.36
CA GLU A 45 -10.59 11.73 -4.04
C GLU A 45 -9.07 11.74 -4.12
N ALA A 46 -8.38 11.49 -3.00
CA ALA A 46 -6.93 11.32 -2.96
C ALA A 46 -6.46 10.27 -3.97
N ARG A 47 -7.15 9.13 -4.01
CA ARG A 47 -6.89 8.05 -4.96
C ARG A 47 -7.12 8.44 -6.41
N ALA A 48 -8.15 9.24 -6.71
CA ALA A 48 -8.41 9.73 -8.06
C ALA A 48 -7.27 10.66 -8.52
N ASN A 49 -6.89 11.62 -7.68
CA ASN A 49 -5.79 12.56 -7.95
C ASN A 49 -4.47 11.83 -8.18
N TYR A 50 -4.17 10.82 -7.35
CA TYR A 50 -2.97 10.00 -7.50
C TYR A 50 -3.00 9.18 -8.80
N ARG A 51 -4.14 8.61 -9.17
CA ARG A 51 -4.27 7.85 -10.43
C ARG A 51 -3.95 8.72 -11.64
N ASP A 52 -4.45 9.95 -11.67
CA ASP A 52 -4.20 10.87 -12.79
C ASP A 52 -2.71 11.24 -12.87
N ALA A 53 -2.08 11.52 -11.73
CA ALA A 53 -0.65 11.78 -11.66
C ALA A 53 0.19 10.57 -12.11
N LEU A 54 -0.18 9.36 -11.67
CA LEU A 54 0.52 8.13 -12.04
C LEU A 54 0.38 7.84 -13.55
N VAL A 55 -0.80 8.04 -14.13
CA VAL A 55 -0.99 7.91 -15.59
C VAL A 55 -0.15 8.93 -16.35
N ALA A 56 -0.17 10.20 -15.93
CA ALA A 56 0.63 11.26 -16.55
C ALA A 56 2.14 10.97 -16.48
N PHE A 57 2.60 10.36 -15.39
CA PHE A 57 3.98 9.88 -15.25
C PHE A 57 4.28 8.72 -16.20
N LEU A 58 3.44 7.67 -16.20
CA LEU A 58 3.66 6.47 -17.00
C LEU A 58 3.59 6.73 -18.52
N GLU A 59 2.76 7.67 -18.97
CA GLU A 59 2.68 8.08 -20.38
C GLU A 59 4.03 8.59 -20.92
N GLN A 60 4.86 9.25 -20.08
CA GLN A 60 6.19 9.73 -20.47
C GLN A 60 7.16 8.59 -20.80
N TYR A 61 6.85 7.38 -20.34
CA TYR A 61 7.70 6.20 -20.48
C TYR A 61 6.96 5.03 -21.14
N LYS A 62 5.88 5.30 -21.86
CA LYS A 62 5.02 4.27 -22.46
C LYS A 62 5.78 3.23 -23.28
N ASP A 63 6.85 3.63 -23.96
CA ASP A 63 7.68 2.75 -24.78
C ASP A 63 8.55 1.78 -23.96
N LYS A 64 8.77 2.08 -22.68
CA LYS A 64 9.49 1.23 -21.73
C LYS A 64 8.57 0.30 -20.92
N LEU A 65 7.25 0.45 -21.07
CA LEU A 65 6.27 -0.41 -20.40
C LEU A 65 6.05 -1.68 -21.21
N ASP A 66 5.95 -2.82 -20.53
CA ASP A 66 5.44 -4.04 -21.16
C ASP A 66 3.92 -3.94 -21.43
N GLU A 67 3.40 -4.85 -22.26
CA GLU A 67 1.99 -4.84 -22.68
C GLU A 67 0.99 -4.96 -21.51
N ASP A 68 1.36 -5.68 -20.44
CA ASP A 68 0.49 -5.77 -19.26
C ASP A 68 0.45 -4.45 -18.50
N CYS A 69 1.60 -3.79 -18.34
CA CYS A 69 1.69 -2.46 -17.73
C CYS A 69 0.95 -1.40 -18.56
N LYS A 70 1.09 -1.39 -19.89
CA LYS A 70 0.33 -0.49 -20.79
C LYS A 70 -1.18 -0.67 -20.63
N ARG A 71 -1.66 -1.91 -20.53
CA ARG A 71 -3.08 -2.21 -20.30
C ARG A 71 -3.55 -1.75 -18.92
N ARG A 72 -2.76 -2.02 -17.87
CA ARG A 72 -3.08 -1.65 -16.48
C ARG A 72 -3.10 -0.13 -16.30
N MET A 73 -2.19 0.59 -16.95
CA MET A 73 -2.12 2.04 -16.93
C MET A 73 -3.48 2.70 -17.22
N TYR A 74 -4.26 2.19 -18.18
CA TYR A 74 -5.57 2.76 -18.52
C TYR A 74 -6.74 2.17 -17.73
N THR A 75 -6.61 0.97 -17.16
CA THR A 75 -7.71 0.27 -16.49
C THR A 75 -7.65 0.43 -14.97
N ASN A 76 -6.50 0.13 -14.36
CA ASN A 76 -6.22 0.31 -12.95
C ASN A 76 -4.73 0.64 -12.77
N PRO A 77 -4.34 1.92 -12.88
CA PRO A 77 -2.95 2.35 -12.89
C PRO A 77 -2.16 1.90 -11.65
N LEU A 78 -2.82 1.78 -10.49
CA LEU A 78 -2.18 1.32 -9.25
C LEU A 78 -1.59 -0.09 -9.39
N ARG A 79 -2.16 -0.94 -10.23
CA ARG A 79 -1.64 -2.30 -10.48
C ARG A 79 -0.33 -2.31 -11.28
N VAL A 80 0.10 -1.17 -11.82
CA VAL A 80 1.43 -1.04 -12.42
C VAL A 80 2.51 -1.03 -11.33
N LEU A 81 2.20 -0.53 -10.13
CA LEU A 81 3.11 -0.51 -8.98
C LEU A 81 3.55 -1.92 -8.55
N ASP A 82 2.69 -2.91 -8.79
CA ASP A 82 2.94 -4.34 -8.52
C ASP A 82 3.68 -5.07 -9.66
N SER A 83 4.20 -4.34 -10.66
CA SER A 83 4.87 -4.98 -11.80
C SER A 83 6.12 -5.75 -11.33
N LYS A 84 6.34 -6.95 -11.85
CA LYS A 84 7.57 -7.73 -11.58
C LYS A 84 8.66 -7.48 -12.61
N ASN A 85 8.39 -6.64 -13.62
CA ASN A 85 9.36 -6.30 -14.64
C ASN A 85 10.43 -5.37 -14.03
N PRO A 86 11.71 -5.77 -14.01
CA PRO A 86 12.78 -4.97 -13.40
C PRO A 86 12.94 -3.58 -14.02
N GLU A 87 12.71 -3.43 -15.33
CA GLU A 87 12.79 -2.14 -16.01
C GLU A 87 11.65 -1.20 -15.57
N VAL A 88 10.46 -1.75 -15.38
CA VAL A 88 9.30 -1.01 -14.88
C VAL A 88 9.49 -0.66 -13.40
N GLN A 89 9.98 -1.59 -12.57
CA GLN A 89 10.29 -1.30 -11.16
C GLN A 89 11.34 -0.19 -11.03
N ALA A 90 12.42 -0.24 -11.81
CA ALA A 90 13.43 0.81 -11.79
C ALA A 90 12.87 2.20 -12.12
N LEU A 91 11.91 2.25 -13.05
CA LEU A 91 11.21 3.47 -13.44
C LEU A 91 10.25 3.97 -12.36
N LEU A 92 9.59 3.06 -11.65
CA LEU A 92 8.63 3.41 -10.59
C LEU A 92 9.29 3.98 -9.33
N ASN A 93 10.62 3.90 -9.22
CA ASN A 93 11.38 4.64 -8.21
C ASN A 93 11.19 6.15 -8.32
N ASP A 94 10.97 6.66 -9.54
CA ASP A 94 10.77 8.10 -9.82
C ASP A 94 9.27 8.47 -9.92
N ALA A 95 8.37 7.52 -9.66
CA ALA A 95 6.93 7.76 -9.71
C ALA A 95 6.49 8.69 -8.57
N PRO A 96 5.38 9.44 -8.76
CA PRO A 96 4.78 10.18 -7.66
C PRO A 96 4.50 9.24 -6.47
N ALA A 97 4.77 9.72 -5.26
CA ALA A 97 4.51 8.96 -4.03
C ALA A 97 3.03 9.10 -3.67
N LEU A 98 2.36 7.98 -3.40
CA LEU A 98 0.95 7.96 -3.00
C LEU A 98 0.69 8.79 -1.72
N GLY A 99 1.67 8.79 -0.80
CA GLY A 99 1.64 9.56 0.43
C GLY A 99 1.52 11.08 0.24
N ASP A 100 1.94 11.62 -0.91
CA ASP A 100 1.85 13.06 -1.19
C ASP A 100 0.41 13.49 -1.54
N TYR A 101 -0.46 12.53 -1.89
CA TYR A 101 -1.84 12.79 -2.32
C TYR A 101 -2.87 12.53 -1.22
N LEU A 102 -2.44 12.03 -0.05
CA LEU A 102 -3.34 11.80 1.08
C LEU A 102 -3.90 13.13 1.60
N ASP A 103 -5.23 13.16 1.75
CA ASP A 103 -5.92 14.20 2.53
C ASP A 103 -5.63 14.06 4.03
N GLU A 104 -5.94 15.12 4.78
CA GLU A 104 -5.65 15.19 6.22
C GLU A 104 -6.37 14.10 7.01
N GLU A 105 -7.63 13.82 6.69
CA GLU A 105 -8.43 12.77 7.35
C GLU A 105 -7.76 11.40 7.20
N SER A 106 -7.28 11.08 6.00
CA SER A 106 -6.54 9.83 5.72
C SER A 106 -5.21 9.76 6.46
N ARG A 107 -4.51 10.89 6.64
CA ARG A 107 -3.26 10.97 7.41
C ARG A 107 -3.52 10.77 8.89
N GLU A 108 -4.55 11.42 9.44
CA GLU A 108 -4.96 11.29 10.83
C GLU A 108 -5.41 9.86 11.15
N HIS A 109 -6.22 9.24 10.27
CA HIS A 109 -6.63 7.85 10.41
C HIS A 109 -5.43 6.91 10.41
N PHE A 110 -4.52 7.04 9.45
CA PHE A 110 -3.33 6.20 9.36
C PHE A 110 -2.41 6.37 10.58
N ALA A 111 -2.21 7.60 11.06
CA ALA A 111 -1.45 7.88 12.27
C ALA A 111 -2.11 7.26 13.52
N GLY A 112 -3.44 7.31 13.60
CA GLY A 112 -4.23 6.65 14.64
C GLY A 112 -4.00 5.13 14.66
N LEU A 113 -4.03 4.50 13.48
CA LEU A 113 -3.77 3.07 13.31
C LEU A 113 -2.36 2.71 13.78
N CYS A 114 -1.34 3.44 13.30
CA CYS A 114 0.06 3.25 13.70
C CYS A 114 0.22 3.29 15.23
N LYS A 115 -0.34 4.32 15.87
CA LYS A 115 -0.29 4.48 17.33
C LYS A 115 -0.93 3.31 18.09
N LEU A 116 -2.05 2.79 17.58
CA LEU A 116 -2.72 1.64 18.19
C LEU A 116 -1.86 0.37 18.06
N LEU A 117 -1.25 0.13 16.90
CA LEU A 117 -0.37 -1.02 16.68
C LEU A 117 0.91 -0.95 17.52
N GLU A 118 1.52 0.24 17.63
CA GLU A 118 2.64 0.49 18.54
C GLU A 118 2.25 0.18 19.99
N SER A 119 1.08 0.65 20.44
CA SER A 119 0.58 0.38 21.80
C SER A 119 0.32 -1.10 22.06
N ALA A 120 -0.01 -1.85 21.01
CA ALA A 120 -0.23 -3.29 21.05
C ALA A 120 1.07 -4.12 20.88
N GLY A 121 2.23 -3.47 20.70
CA GLY A 121 3.52 -4.14 20.49
C GLY A 121 3.60 -4.89 19.15
N ILE A 122 2.86 -4.45 18.14
CA ILE A 122 2.91 -5.03 16.79
C ILE A 122 3.94 -4.27 15.96
N ALA A 123 5.03 -4.95 15.60
CA ALA A 123 6.03 -4.40 14.70
C ALA A 123 5.47 -4.32 13.26
N TYR A 124 5.76 -3.21 12.57
CA TYR A 124 5.40 -3.01 11.17
C TYR A 124 6.44 -2.16 10.44
N THR A 125 6.42 -2.24 9.11
CA THR A 125 7.14 -1.33 8.21
C THR A 125 6.13 -0.55 7.38
N VAL A 126 6.29 0.77 7.28
CA VAL A 126 5.47 1.58 6.37
C VAL A 126 6.00 1.42 4.94
N ASN A 127 5.13 0.96 4.05
CA ASN A 127 5.39 0.78 2.64
C ASN A 127 4.66 1.88 1.84
N PRO A 128 5.35 2.90 1.30
CA PRO A 128 4.72 4.03 0.63
C PRO A 128 4.09 3.71 -0.74
N ALA A 129 4.14 2.46 -1.20
CA ALA A 129 3.69 2.01 -2.53
C ALA A 129 4.25 2.81 -3.72
N SER A 130 5.38 3.51 -3.57
CA SER A 130 6.27 3.82 -4.70
C SER A 130 6.92 2.52 -5.14
N GLY A 131 6.95 2.20 -6.44
CA GLY A 131 7.35 0.88 -6.98
C GLY A 131 8.84 0.57 -6.89
N ALA A 132 9.39 0.69 -5.68
CA ALA A 132 10.79 0.63 -5.33
C ALA A 132 10.99 -0.34 -4.16
N TRP A 133 10.46 -1.56 -4.24
CA TRP A 133 10.93 -2.61 -3.33
C TRP A 133 12.13 -3.29 -3.97
N SER A 134 13.29 -2.62 -3.87
CA SER A 134 14.56 -3.33 -3.96
C SER A 134 14.59 -4.28 -2.77
N GLY A 135 14.56 -5.59 -3.06
CA GLY A 135 14.57 -6.62 -2.05
C GLY A 135 15.59 -6.32 -0.95
N LEU A 136 15.09 -6.15 0.27
CA LEU A 136 15.89 -6.34 1.46
C LEU A 136 15.67 -7.78 1.89
N LEU A 137 16.75 -8.54 1.65
CA LEU A 137 17.28 -9.64 2.46
C LEU A 137 16.52 -9.94 3.76
#